data_AF-A0A7R6W7D5-F1
#
_entry.id   AF-A0A7R6W7D5-F1
#
_cell.length_a   1.000
_cell.length_b   1.000
_cell.length_c   1.000
_cell.angle_alpha   90.00
_cell.angle_beta   90.00
_cell.angle_gamma   90.00
#
_symmetry.space_group_name_H-M   'P 1'
#
loop_
_entity.id
_entity.type
_entity.pdbx_description
1 polymer ?
#
loop_
_entity_poly.entity_id
_entity_poly.type
_entity_poly.pdbx_seq_one_letter_code
_entity_poly.pdbx_strand_id
1 'polypeptide(L)'
;MKNTQKKSAVSVGSLVGLGNSKRLAAMRKSIKAPVESEPFKGESKKRLNNEERDIKQARQLVKQVIADIKSKYPAGQQNSFFALRYTSEEQLNQLSLQEVFELLKISQVLPKKIMQVKFAGNTDLS
;
A
#
# COMPACT_ATOMS: atom_id res chain seq x y z
N MET A 1 -17.40 -32.93 48.16
CA MET A 1 -16.56 -32.20 49.14
C MET A 1 -15.13 -32.14 48.62
N LYS A 2 -14.42 -31.08 48.98
CA LYS A 2 -13.12 -30.64 48.45
C LYS A 2 -11.97 -31.51 48.94
N ASN A 3 -10.87 -31.59 48.17
CA ASN A 3 -9.49 -31.23 48.59
C ASN A 3 -8.46 -31.78 47.58
N THR A 4 -7.87 -30.97 46.69
CA THR A 4 -6.74 -30.01 46.85
C THR A 4 -5.34 -30.63 46.81
N GLN A 5 -4.53 -30.07 45.89
CA GLN A 5 -3.05 -29.88 45.94
C GLN A 5 -2.18 -31.09 45.55
N LYS A 6 -1.07 -31.00 44.80
CA LYS A 6 -0.11 -29.90 44.50
C LYS A 6 0.79 -30.32 43.30
N LYS A 7 1.21 -29.33 42.48
CA LYS A 7 2.56 -29.03 41.92
C LYS A 7 3.44 -30.21 41.41
N SER A 8 4.15 -30.15 40.29
CA SER A 8 5.09 -29.11 39.86
C SER A 8 5.56 -29.36 38.41
N ALA A 9 5.92 -28.28 37.72
CA ALA A 9 6.52 -28.27 36.39
C ALA A 9 7.92 -28.91 36.33
N VAL A 10 8.22 -29.59 35.21
CA VAL A 10 9.60 -29.73 34.70
C VAL A 10 9.56 -29.49 33.19
N SER A 11 10.21 -28.39 32.81
CA SER A 11 10.62 -28.05 31.46
C SER A 11 11.57 -29.14 30.95
N VAL A 12 11.15 -29.88 29.92
CA VAL A 12 12.04 -30.73 29.12
C VAL A 12 12.34 -29.96 27.85
N GLY A 13 13.58 -29.50 27.74
CA GLY A 13 14.06 -28.73 26.61
C GLY A 13 13.85 -29.46 25.29
N SER A 14 13.06 -28.86 24.41
CA SER A 14 13.06 -29.17 22.98
C SER A 14 14.36 -28.66 22.36
N LEU A 15 15.43 -29.43 22.54
CA LEU A 15 16.69 -29.29 21.82
C LEU A 15 16.50 -29.87 20.41
N VAL A 16 15.87 -29.10 19.52
CA VAL A 16 15.72 -29.47 18.10
C VAL A 16 17.09 -29.31 17.44
N GLY A 17 17.82 -30.40 17.30
CA GLY A 17 19.09 -30.44 16.58
C GLY A 17 18.91 -29.99 15.13
N LEU A 18 19.48 -28.83 14.80
CA LEU A 18 19.64 -28.31 13.43
C LEU A 18 20.71 -29.15 12.69
N GLY A 19 20.37 -30.40 12.41
CA GLY A 19 21.18 -31.32 11.61
C GLY A 19 20.79 -31.25 10.13
N ASN A 20 21.71 -30.74 9.31
CA ASN A 20 21.64 -30.60 7.85
C ASN A 20 21.08 -31.82 7.11
N SER A 21 19.76 -31.90 6.96
CA SER A 21 19.09 -32.98 6.24
C SER A 21 19.33 -32.83 4.74
N LYS A 22 20.36 -33.51 4.20
CA LYS A 22 20.69 -33.59 2.75
C LYS A 22 19.48 -33.95 1.88
N ARG A 23 18.56 -34.77 2.39
CA ARG A 23 17.30 -35.16 1.73
C ARG A 23 16.41 -33.95 1.42
N LEU A 24 16.25 -33.01 2.36
CA LEU A 24 15.42 -31.83 2.18
C LEU A 24 16.04 -30.86 1.15
N ALA A 25 17.37 -30.77 1.12
CA ALA A 25 18.09 -29.93 0.16
C ALA A 25 17.97 -30.45 -1.29
N ALA A 26 17.95 -31.78 -1.49
CA ALA A 26 17.73 -32.36 -2.82
C ALA A 26 16.31 -32.11 -3.35
N MET A 27 15.29 -32.23 -2.48
CA MET A 27 13.90 -31.93 -2.84
C MET A 27 13.68 -30.46 -3.24
N ARG A 28 14.40 -29.51 -2.62
CA ARG A 28 14.36 -28.09 -3.03
C ARG A 28 14.95 -27.85 -4.41
N LYS A 29 15.91 -28.67 -4.86
CA LYS A 29 16.56 -28.52 -6.16
C LYS A 29 15.69 -29.06 -7.31
N SER A 30 14.92 -30.13 -7.08
CA SER A 30 14.06 -30.74 -8.12
C SER A 30 12.77 -29.95 -8.41
N ILE A 31 12.38 -29.00 -7.55
CA ILE A 31 11.21 -28.14 -7.78
C ILE A 31 11.56 -26.90 -8.62
N LYS A 32 12.84 -26.53 -8.72
CA LYS A 32 13.33 -25.47 -9.60
C LYS A 32 13.79 -26.05 -10.95
N ALA A 33 12.89 -26.70 -11.67
CA ALA A 33 13.06 -26.83 -13.12
C ALA A 33 12.63 -25.50 -13.76
N PRO A 34 13.52 -24.79 -14.49
CA PRO A 34 13.12 -23.61 -15.23
C PRO A 34 12.29 -24.05 -16.43
N VAL A 35 11.02 -23.66 -16.43
CA VAL A 35 10.21 -23.64 -17.64
C VAL A 35 10.91 -22.68 -18.60
N GLU A 36 11.53 -23.23 -19.64
CA GLU A 36 11.87 -22.48 -20.85
C GLU A 36 10.60 -21.79 -21.33
N SER A 37 10.53 -20.49 -21.06
CA SER A 37 9.63 -19.59 -21.77
C SER A 37 10.53 -18.65 -22.56
N GLU A 38 10.36 -18.71 -23.86
CA GLU A 38 11.11 -17.98 -24.86
C GLU A 38 11.21 -16.48 -24.52
N PRO A 39 12.37 -15.84 -24.78
CA PRO A 39 12.49 -14.41 -24.66
C PRO A 39 12.09 -13.77 -25.99
N PHE A 40 10.91 -13.15 -26.14
CA PHE A 40 10.73 -11.98 -27.04
C PHE A 40 9.32 -11.35 -26.91
N LYS A 41 9.24 -10.34 -26.04
CA LYS A 41 8.67 -9.01 -26.34
C LYS A 41 8.94 -8.04 -25.17
N GLY A 42 10.15 -7.48 -25.15
CA GLY A 42 10.27 -6.05 -24.84
C GLY A 42 9.57 -5.32 -26.00
N GLU A 43 8.76 -4.29 -25.81
CA GLU A 43 8.95 -3.09 -25.01
C GLU A 43 7.57 -2.57 -24.57
N SER A 44 7.24 -2.55 -23.28
CA SER A 44 6.09 -1.76 -22.77
C SER A 44 5.99 -1.69 -21.25
N LYS A 45 6.65 -2.57 -20.49
CA LYS A 45 6.52 -2.57 -19.01
C LYS A 45 7.24 -1.41 -18.30
N LYS A 46 8.29 -0.84 -18.89
CA LYS A 46 9.10 0.21 -18.23
C LYS A 46 8.40 1.59 -18.24
N ARG A 47 7.57 1.88 -19.25
CA ARG A 47 6.86 3.17 -19.36
C ARG A 47 5.60 3.21 -18.48
N LEU A 48 4.86 2.10 -18.41
CA LEU A 48 3.71 1.97 -17.50
C LEU A 48 4.16 2.17 -16.04
N ASN A 49 5.31 1.63 -15.66
CA ASN A 49 5.88 1.83 -14.33
C ASN A 49 6.19 3.30 -14.01
N ASN A 50 6.55 4.13 -15.00
CA ASN A 50 6.84 5.54 -14.74
C ASN A 50 5.54 6.34 -14.56
N GLU A 51 4.54 6.11 -15.40
CA GLU A 51 3.23 6.77 -15.29
C GLU A 51 2.53 6.38 -13.98
N GLU A 52 2.59 5.12 -13.58
CA GLU A 52 2.08 4.66 -12.27
C GLU A 52 2.80 5.29 -11.09
N ARG A 53 4.13 5.49 -11.19
CA ARG A 53 4.91 6.19 -10.16
C ARG A 53 4.50 7.64 -10.06
N ASP A 54 4.33 8.33 -11.18
CA ASP A 54 3.92 9.73 -11.23
C ASP A 54 2.50 9.90 -10.63
N ILE A 55 1.58 8.98 -10.95
CA ILE A 55 0.23 8.95 -10.35
C ILE A 55 0.31 8.75 -8.83
N LYS A 56 1.12 7.79 -8.36
CA LYS A 56 1.29 7.54 -6.92
C LYS A 56 1.88 8.74 -6.19
N GLN A 57 2.89 9.38 -6.77
CA GLN A 57 3.48 10.60 -6.21
C GLN A 57 2.46 11.73 -6.12
N ALA A 58 1.71 11.98 -7.20
CA ALA A 58 0.67 13.00 -7.21
C ALA A 58 -0.42 12.72 -6.16
N ARG A 59 -0.85 11.46 -6.01
CA ARG A 59 -1.80 11.05 -4.96
C ARG A 59 -1.25 11.25 -3.56
N GLN A 60 0.01 10.90 -3.31
CA GLN A 60 0.66 11.09 -2.02
C GLN A 60 0.73 12.57 -1.64
N LEU A 61 1.09 13.42 -2.59
CA LEU A 61 1.12 14.87 -2.37
C LEU A 61 -0.24 15.44 -2.02
N VAL A 62 -1.28 15.03 -2.75
CA VAL A 62 -2.67 15.42 -2.43
C VAL A 62 -3.03 14.96 -1.02
N LYS A 63 -2.76 13.70 -0.66
CA LYS A 63 -3.03 13.18 0.69
C LYS A 63 -2.30 13.99 1.76
N GLN A 64 -1.04 14.35 1.53
CA GLN A 64 -0.24 15.14 2.45
C GLN A 64 -0.82 16.55 2.64
N VAL A 65 -1.21 17.21 1.54
CA VAL A 65 -1.84 18.54 1.59
C VAL A 65 -3.19 18.48 2.29
N ILE A 66 -4.01 17.46 2.02
CA ILE A 66 -5.28 17.25 2.73
C ILE A 66 -5.03 17.06 4.23
N ALA A 67 -4.03 16.26 4.62
CA ALA A 67 -3.68 16.06 6.01
C ALA A 67 -3.21 17.36 6.69
N ASP A 68 -2.42 18.18 5.99
CA ASP A 68 -1.96 19.48 6.48
C ASP A 68 -3.10 20.52 6.60
N ILE A 69 -4.07 20.47 5.69
CA ILE A 69 -5.28 21.30 5.80
C ILE A 69 -6.15 20.81 6.96
N LYS A 70 -6.37 19.49 7.08
CA LYS A 70 -7.20 18.89 8.14
C LYS A 70 -6.58 19.11 9.53
N SER A 71 -5.26 19.13 9.66
CA SER A 71 -4.57 19.39 10.94
C SER A 71 -4.82 20.80 11.49
N LYS A 72 -5.18 21.76 10.64
CA LYS A 72 -5.54 23.14 11.05
C LYS A 72 -6.94 23.21 11.66
N TYR A 73 -7.77 22.19 11.47
CA TYR A 73 -9.11 22.11 12.06
C TYR A 73 -9.11 21.33 13.38
N PRO A 74 -10.01 21.67 14.31
CA PRO A 74 -10.15 20.97 15.57
C PRO A 74 -10.50 19.49 15.37
N ALA A 75 -9.95 18.64 16.23
CA ALA A 75 -10.19 17.21 16.22
C ALA A 75 -11.70 16.90 16.29
N GLY A 76 -12.17 15.95 15.49
CA GLY A 76 -13.58 15.57 15.40
C GLY A 76 -14.42 16.39 14.41
N GLN A 77 -13.95 17.55 13.94
CA GLN A 77 -14.67 18.36 12.94
C GLN A 77 -13.90 18.54 11.62
N GLN A 78 -12.70 17.95 11.52
CA GLN A 78 -11.81 18.07 10.36
C GLN A 78 -12.49 17.69 9.04
N ASN A 79 -13.22 16.57 9.01
CA ASN A 79 -13.91 16.11 7.81
C ASN A 79 -15.09 17.03 7.43
N SER A 80 -15.80 17.58 8.43
CA SER A 80 -16.94 18.48 8.19
C SER A 80 -16.48 19.82 7.62
N PHE A 81 -15.48 20.46 8.24
CA PHE A 81 -14.93 21.72 7.74
C PHE A 81 -14.24 21.55 6.39
N PHE A 82 -13.53 20.44 6.19
CA PHE A 82 -12.95 20.12 4.90
C PHE A 82 -14.02 19.97 3.83
N ALA A 83 -15.08 19.18 4.09
CA ALA A 83 -16.17 18.99 3.15
C ALA A 83 -16.92 20.29 2.81
N LEU A 84 -17.03 21.20 3.77
CA LEU A 84 -17.68 22.50 3.58
C LEU A 84 -16.88 23.45 2.70
N ARG A 85 -15.55 23.47 2.82
CA ARG A 85 -14.70 24.40 2.05
C ARG A 85 -14.29 23.86 0.68
N TYR A 86 -14.12 22.54 0.61
CA TYR A 86 -13.54 21.83 -0.51
C TYR A 86 -14.60 20.94 -1.15
N THR A 87 -14.76 19.72 -0.64
CA THR A 87 -15.75 18.74 -1.13
C THR A 87 -15.73 17.50 -0.22
N SER A 88 -16.75 16.65 -0.28
CA SER A 88 -16.75 15.37 0.45
C SER A 88 -15.68 14.41 -0.09
N GLU A 89 -15.24 13.44 0.71
CA GLU A 89 -14.23 12.45 0.28
C GLU A 89 -14.71 11.61 -0.91
N GLU A 90 -16.01 11.32 -0.98
CA GLU A 90 -16.63 10.60 -2.10
C GLU A 90 -16.54 11.39 -3.40
N GLN A 91 -16.85 12.68 -3.35
CA GLN A 91 -16.74 13.58 -4.49
C GLN A 91 -15.28 13.80 -4.89
N LEU A 92 -14.37 13.91 -3.91
CA LEU A 92 -12.94 14.05 -4.16
C LEU A 92 -12.35 12.85 -4.92
N ASN A 93 -12.90 11.65 -4.70
CA ASN A 93 -12.52 10.44 -5.44
C ASN A 93 -13.02 10.40 -6.89
N GLN A 94 -14.08 11.15 -7.21
CA GLN A 94 -14.64 11.22 -8.56
C GLN A 94 -13.92 12.24 -9.45
N LEU A 95 -13.32 13.26 -8.83
CA LEU A 95 -12.55 14.29 -9.50
C LEU A 95 -11.25 13.76 -10.11
N SER A 96 -10.85 14.42 -11.18
CA SER A 96 -9.54 14.23 -11.82
C SER A 96 -8.43 14.81 -10.94
N LEU A 97 -7.21 14.27 -11.08
CA LEU A 97 -6.03 14.77 -10.38
C LEU A 97 -5.80 16.26 -10.63
N GLN A 98 -6.08 16.76 -11.84
CA GLN A 98 -5.99 18.18 -12.14
C GLN A 98 -6.97 19.01 -11.30
N GLU A 99 -8.25 18.66 -11.30
CA GLU A 99 -9.29 19.39 -10.56
C GLU A 99 -8.97 19.41 -9.06
N VAL A 100 -8.47 18.30 -8.51
CA VAL A 100 -8.06 18.23 -7.11
C VAL A 100 -6.86 19.14 -6.82
N PHE A 101 -5.89 19.25 -7.73
CA PHE A 101 -4.76 20.17 -7.57
C PHE A 101 -5.20 21.64 -7.63
N GLU A 102 -6.12 21.98 -8.53
CA GLU A 102 -6.68 23.33 -8.63
C GLU A 102 -7.47 23.69 -7.37
N LEU A 103 -8.29 22.77 -6.88
CA LEU A 103 -9.12 22.94 -5.69
C LEU A 103 -8.29 23.08 -4.41
N LEU A 104 -7.20 22.32 -4.30
CA LEU A 104 -6.23 22.42 -3.20
C LEU A 104 -5.16 23.50 -3.41
N LYS A 105 -5.20 24.23 -4.54
CA LYS A 105 -4.23 25.26 -4.94
C LYS A 105 -2.78 24.77 -4.93
N ILE A 106 -2.54 23.54 -5.35
CA ILE A 106 -1.21 22.94 -5.45
C ILE A 106 -0.54 23.49 -6.72
N SER A 107 0.52 24.29 -6.57
CA SER A 107 1.22 24.94 -7.69
C SER A 107 2.12 24.01 -8.52
N GLN A 108 2.00 22.70 -8.37
CA GLN A 108 2.87 21.75 -9.03
C GLN A 108 2.30 21.33 -10.39
N VAL A 109 3.17 21.30 -11.40
CA VAL A 109 2.80 20.94 -12.77
C VAL A 109 2.65 19.42 -12.87
N LEU A 110 1.42 18.95 -13.12
CA LEU A 110 1.19 17.54 -13.46
C LEU A 110 1.56 17.27 -14.93
N PRO A 111 2.18 16.10 -15.23
CA PRO A 111 2.29 15.61 -16.59
C PRO A 111 0.90 15.51 -17.25
N LYS A 112 0.76 16.04 -18.48
CA LYS A 112 -0.51 16.05 -19.25
C LYS A 112 -1.22 14.70 -19.31
N LYS A 113 -0.45 13.62 -19.28
CA LYS A 113 -0.94 12.24 -19.34
C LYS A 113 -1.69 11.78 -18.09
N ILE A 114 -1.35 12.32 -16.91
CA ILE A 114 -1.94 11.88 -15.63
C ILE A 114 -3.01 12.86 -15.12
N MET A 115 -3.17 14.01 -15.77
CA MET A 115 -4.14 15.05 -15.39
C MET A 115 -5.58 14.54 -15.33
N GLN A 116 -5.97 13.70 -16.29
CA GLN A 116 -7.33 13.15 -16.41
C GLN A 116 -7.56 11.90 -15.54
N VAL A 117 -6.53 11.38 -14.88
CA VAL A 117 -6.66 10.20 -14.03
C VAL A 117 -7.42 10.59 -12.77
N LYS A 118 -8.43 9.79 -12.41
CA LYS A 118 -9.20 9.99 -11.19
C LYS A 118 -8.32 9.84 -9.96
N PHE A 119 -8.54 10.70 -8.97
CA PHE A 119 -7.77 10.66 -7.72
C PHE A 119 -7.88 9.29 -7.04
N ALA A 120 -9.10 8.72 -6.94
CA ALA A 120 -9.37 7.39 -6.37
C ALA A 120 -8.50 7.08 -5.13
N GLY A 121 -8.61 7.91 -4.09
CA GLY A 121 -7.71 7.90 -2.92
C GLY A 121 -7.71 6.62 -2.09
N ASN A 122 -8.69 5.73 -2.33
CA ASN A 122 -8.93 4.48 -1.59
C ASN A 122 -8.61 3.21 -2.38
N THR A 123 -8.17 3.28 -3.64
CA THR A 123 -7.96 2.07 -4.47
C THR A 123 -6.50 1.60 -4.50
N ASP A 124 -5.84 1.53 -3.34
CA ASP A 124 -4.67 0.68 -3.19
C ASP A 124 -5.11 -0.52 -2.33
N LEU A 125 -5.09 -1.72 -2.94
CA LEU A 125 -5.28 -3.07 -2.36
C LEU A 125 -6.70 -3.68 -2.44
N SER A 126 -7.02 -4.24 -3.61
CA SER A 126 -7.48 -5.64 -3.70
C SER A 126 -6.32 -6.51 -4.16
#